data_AF-A0A8J5LA43-F1
#
_entry.id   AF-A0A8J5LA43-F1
#
_cell.length_a   1.000
_cell.length_b   1.000
_cell.length_c   1.000
_cell.angle_alpha   90.00
_cell.angle_beta   90.00
_cell.angle_gamma   90.00
#
_symmetry.space_group_name_H-M   'P 1'
#
loop_
_entity.id
_entity.type
_entity.pdbx_description
1 polymer ?
#
loop_
_entity_poly.entity_id
_entity_poly.type
_entity_poly.pdbx_seq_one_letter_code
_entity_poly.pdbx_strand_id
1 'polypeptide(L)'
;MASFLWTEEVVLRCCGSKRFAKELTSASPFSDSTMQSSPPAGSGSTRWSKEEQSAAMATANDTTLQELVDWNIRYQEKFGLVFLICASGKGTLEILVELKINC
;
A
#
# COMPACT_ATOMS: atom_id res chain seq x y z
N MET A 1 -5.28 -27.95 -11.61
CA MET A 1 -4.50 -26.89 -12.28
C MET A 1 -5.48 -25.83 -12.77
N ALA A 2 -5.71 -24.79 -11.96
CA ALA A 2 -6.55 -23.68 -12.38
C ALA A 2 -5.68 -22.75 -13.25
N SER A 3 -5.89 -22.79 -14.56
CA SER A 3 -5.35 -21.79 -15.48
C SER A 3 -6.03 -20.47 -15.14
N PHE A 4 -5.40 -19.64 -14.30
CA PHE A 4 -5.79 -18.25 -14.14
C PHE A 4 -5.51 -17.53 -15.46
N LEU A 5 -6.52 -17.48 -16.32
CA LEU A 5 -6.48 -16.68 -17.54
C LEU A 5 -6.50 -15.21 -17.11
N TRP A 6 -5.33 -14.56 -17.15
CA TRP A 6 -5.19 -13.12 -16.97
C TRP A 6 -5.83 -12.40 -18.18
N THR A 7 -7.14 -12.24 -18.16
CA THR A 7 -7.85 -11.47 -19.19
C THR A 7 -7.63 -9.97 -18.98
N GLU A 8 -7.62 -9.21 -20.07
CA GLU A 8 -7.41 -7.76 -20.06
C GLU A 8 -8.40 -7.06 -19.11
N GLU A 9 -9.64 -7.56 -19.03
CA GLU A 9 -10.68 -7.07 -18.12
C GLU A 9 -10.29 -7.21 -16.63
N VAL A 10 -9.66 -8.32 -16.26
CA VAL A 10 -9.23 -8.57 -14.87
C VAL A 10 -8.07 -7.65 -14.51
N VAL A 11 -7.10 -7.47 -15.40
CA VAL A 11 -5.97 -6.55 -15.17
C VAL A 11 -6.43 -5.10 -15.11
N LEU A 12 -7.39 -4.72 -15.96
CA LEU A 12 -8.01 -3.40 -15.95
C LEU A 12 -8.72 -3.09 -14.63
N ARG A 13 -9.42 -4.06 -14.03
CA ARG A 13 -10.07 -3.88 -12.72
C ARG A 13 -9.07 -3.73 -11.56
N CYS A 14 -7.83 -4.19 -11.74
CA CYS A 14 -6.80 -4.14 -10.71
C CYS A 14 -5.95 -2.86 -10.78
N CYS A 15 -5.62 -2.37 -11.98
CA CYS A 15 -4.70 -1.24 -12.16
C CYS A 15 -5.30 -0.05 -12.95
N GLY A 16 -6.44 -0.24 -13.64
CA GLY A 16 -7.06 0.80 -14.48
C GLY A 16 -6.29 1.15 -15.76
N SER A 17 -5.09 0.62 -15.95
CA SER A 17 -4.22 0.91 -17.10
C SER A 17 -4.45 -0.08 -18.25
N LYS A 18 -5.03 0.42 -19.35
CA LYS A 18 -5.26 -0.35 -20.59
C LYS A 18 -3.97 -0.85 -21.24
N ARG A 19 -2.91 -0.02 -21.23
CA ARG A 19 -1.62 -0.37 -21.84
C ARG A 19 -0.93 -1.50 -21.09
N PHE A 20 -0.91 -1.42 -19.76
CA PHE A 20 -0.34 -2.46 -18.90
C PHE A 20 -1.13 -3.78 -19.00
N ALA A 21 -2.46 -3.68 -19.06
CA ALA A 21 -3.33 -4.84 -19.24
C ALA A 21 -3.04 -5.61 -20.53
N LYS A 22 -2.92 -4.91 -21.66
CA LYS A 22 -2.63 -5.52 -22.96
C LYS A 22 -1.24 -6.17 -23.01
N GLU A 23 -0.22 -5.51 -22.46
CA GLU A 23 1.15 -6.05 -22.41
C GLU A 23 1.22 -7.30 -21.53
N LEU A 24 0.59 -7.28 -20.35
CA LEU A 24 0.58 -8.41 -19.42
C LEU A 24 -0.17 -9.63 -19.98
N THR A 25 -1.33 -9.42 -20.60
CA THR A 25 -2.09 -10.50 -21.26
C THR A 25 -1.30 -11.10 -22.43
N SER A 26 -0.58 -10.28 -23.20
CA SER A 26 0.24 -10.74 -24.33
C SER A 26 1.48 -11.54 -23.89
N ALA A 27 1.95 -11.35 -22.66
CA ALA A 27 3.09 -12.06 -22.09
C ALA A 27 2.69 -13.35 -21.33
N SER A 28 1.39 -13.64 -21.23
CA SER A 28 0.89 -14.89 -20.64
C SER A 28 0.93 -16.05 -21.65
N PRO A 29 1.10 -17.32 -21.22
CA PRO A 29 1.23 -17.78 -19.83
C PRO A 29 2.66 -17.60 -19.28
N PHE A 30 2.74 -17.14 -18.03
CA PHE A 30 4.01 -17.06 -17.31
C PHE A 30 4.35 -18.44 -16.72
N SER A 31 5.41 -19.06 -17.22
CA SER A 31 5.93 -20.33 -16.70
C SER A 31 6.58 -20.13 -15.32
N ASP A 32 5.75 -20.20 -14.29
CA ASP A 32 5.98 -20.51 -12.87
C ASP A 32 7.22 -19.97 -12.10
N SER A 33 6.90 -19.22 -11.03
CA SER A 33 7.52 -19.21 -9.69
C SER A 33 8.68 -18.28 -9.27
N THR A 34 9.13 -17.30 -10.07
CA THR A 34 10.02 -16.25 -9.51
C THR A 34 9.71 -14.85 -9.99
N MET A 35 8.50 -14.36 -9.74
CA MET A 35 8.21 -12.91 -9.73
C MET A 35 7.16 -12.61 -8.66
N GLN A 36 7.44 -13.00 -7.42
CA GLN A 36 6.77 -12.45 -6.25
C GLN A 36 7.70 -11.42 -5.61
N SER A 37 7.71 -10.22 -6.18
CA SER A 37 7.83 -8.93 -5.47
C SER A 37 8.10 -7.80 -6.46
N SER A 38 7.10 -6.92 -6.54
CA SER A 38 7.18 -5.51 -6.95
C SER A 38 7.20 -5.18 -8.45
N PRO A 39 6.26 -4.31 -8.89
CA PRO A 39 6.59 -3.28 -9.87
C PRO A 39 6.31 -1.86 -9.33
N PRO A 40 6.93 -0.84 -9.95
CA PRO A 40 7.07 0.49 -9.39
C PRO A 40 5.82 1.36 -9.56
N ALA A 41 5.85 2.47 -8.81
CA ALA A 41 4.86 3.52 -8.69
C ALA A 41 4.06 3.83 -9.96
N GLY A 42 2.73 3.81 -9.82
CA GLY A 42 1.82 4.48 -10.74
C GLY A 42 0.45 3.82 -10.84
N SER A 43 -0.51 4.30 -10.05
CA SER A 43 -1.96 4.07 -10.24
C SER A 43 -2.57 2.72 -9.83
N GLY A 44 -1.91 1.93 -8.99
CA GLY A 44 -2.53 0.84 -8.18
C GLY A 44 -2.79 1.22 -6.72
N SER A 45 -2.59 2.50 -6.39
CA SER A 45 -2.40 2.99 -5.02
C SER A 45 -3.67 2.97 -4.17
N THR A 46 -4.88 3.02 -4.74
CA THR A 46 -6.08 3.23 -3.91
C THR A 46 -6.62 1.99 -3.24
N ARG A 47 -6.48 0.79 -3.80
CA ARG A 47 -6.97 -0.45 -3.14
C ARG A 47 -5.92 -0.98 -2.16
N TRP A 48 -4.66 -1.10 -2.58
CA TRP A 48 -3.57 -1.56 -1.73
C TRP A 48 -3.34 -0.61 -0.54
N SER A 49 -3.25 0.71 -0.76
CA SER A 49 -3.08 1.67 0.34
C SER A 49 -4.27 1.68 1.31
N LYS A 50 -5.49 1.38 0.85
CA LYS A 50 -6.67 1.28 1.72
C LYS A 50 -6.64 -0.01 2.55
N GLU A 51 -6.26 -1.14 1.96
CA GLU A 51 -6.09 -2.39 2.70
C GLU A 51 -4.98 -2.28 3.75
N GLU A 52 -3.83 -1.71 3.41
CA GLU A 52 -2.72 -1.54 4.36
C GLU A 52 -3.07 -0.58 5.52
N GLN A 53 -3.96 0.39 5.30
CA GLN A 53 -4.40 1.34 6.33
C GLN A 53 -5.71 0.95 7.04
N SER A 54 -6.40 -0.10 6.57
CA SER A 54 -7.72 -0.48 7.09
C SER A 54 -7.70 -0.87 8.57
N ALA A 55 -6.69 -1.62 9.00
CA ALA A 55 -6.51 -2.02 10.39
C ALA A 55 -6.21 -0.84 11.30
N ALA A 56 -5.40 0.12 10.84
CA ALA A 56 -5.14 1.36 11.57
C ALA A 56 -6.43 2.18 11.73
N MET A 57 -7.13 2.45 10.63
CA MET A 57 -8.35 3.27 10.66
C MET A 57 -9.49 2.65 11.49
N ALA A 58 -9.57 1.31 11.56
CA ALA A 58 -10.57 0.62 12.36
C ALA A 58 -10.44 0.84 13.88
N THR A 59 -9.25 1.21 14.36
CA THR A 59 -8.97 1.39 15.80
C THR A 59 -8.66 2.84 16.17
N ALA A 60 -8.92 3.80 15.27
CA ALA A 60 -8.55 5.18 15.46
C ALA A 60 -9.66 5.96 16.21
N ASN A 61 -9.28 6.62 17.31
CA ASN A 61 -10.10 7.65 17.96
C ASN A 61 -9.60 9.04 17.49
N ASP A 62 -10.46 10.05 17.45
CA ASP A 62 -10.10 11.42 17.00
C ASP A 62 -8.85 11.98 17.68
N THR A 63 -8.70 11.76 18.99
CA THR A 63 -7.51 12.17 19.76
C THR A 63 -6.23 11.53 19.25
N THR A 64 -6.28 10.24 18.90
CA THR A 64 -5.11 9.49 18.43
C THR A 64 -4.69 9.92 17.02
N LEU A 65 -5.66 10.25 16.16
CA LEU A 65 -5.39 10.80 14.84
C LEU A 65 -4.74 12.18 14.94
N GLN A 66 -5.22 13.04 15.84
CA GLN A 66 -4.60 14.35 16.07
C GLN A 66 -3.15 14.21 16.54
N GLU A 67 -2.87 13.29 17.47
CA GLU A 67 -1.49 13.03 17.90
C GLU A 67 -0.60 12.52 16.75
N LEU A 68 -1.12 11.65 15.87
CA LEU A 68 -0.38 11.20 14.69
C LEU A 68 -0.03 12.35 13.74
N VAL A 69 -0.93 13.31 13.55
CA VAL A 69 -0.67 14.50 12.74
C VAL A 69 0.44 15.34 13.37
N ASP A 70 0.30 15.66 14.65
CA ASP A 70 1.26 16.50 15.37
C ASP A 70 2.67 15.90 15.36
N TRP A 71 2.77 14.58 15.53
CA TRP A 71 4.06 13.89 15.49
C TRP A 71 4.63 13.72 14.09
N ASN A 72 3.80 13.58 13.06
CA ASN A 72 4.29 13.58 11.68
C ASN A 72 4.90 14.93 11.29
N ILE A 73 4.31 16.04 11.75
CA ILE A 73 4.86 17.38 11.56
C ILE A 73 6.25 17.47 12.21
N ARG A 74 6.37 17.06 13.48
CA ARG A 74 7.67 17.06 14.20
C ARG A 74 8.72 16.19 13.51
N TYR A 75 8.32 15.00 13.05
CA TYR A 75 9.20 14.09 12.32
C TYR A 75 9.70 14.73 11.03
N GLN A 76 8.81 15.39 10.29
CA GLN A 76 9.16 16.11 9.07
C GLN A 76 10.07 17.31 9.34
N GLU A 77 9.83 18.08 10.40
CA GLU A 77 10.71 19.18 10.80
C GLU A 77 12.12 18.69 11.15
N LYS A 78 12.25 17.52 11.78
CA LYS A 78 13.55 16.94 12.16
C LYS A 78 14.31 16.31 10.99
N PHE A 79 13.63 15.55 10.14
CA PHE A 79 14.27 14.71 9.12
C PHE A 79 14.04 15.19 7.68
N GLY A 80 13.16 16.16 7.46
CA GLY A 80 12.81 16.68 6.13
C GLY A 80 11.91 15.76 5.31
N LEU A 81 11.39 14.68 5.91
CA LEU A 81 10.58 13.64 5.25
C LEU A 81 9.38 13.27 6.13
N VAL A 82 8.29 12.81 5.53
CA VAL A 82 7.15 12.25 6.27
C VAL A 82 7.51 10.87 6.84
N PHE A 83 6.91 10.50 7.97
CA PHE A 83 7.12 9.17 8.54
C PHE A 83 6.45 8.10 7.69
N LEU A 84 7.21 7.07 7.31
CA LEU A 84 6.73 5.95 6.50
C LEU A 84 6.93 4.64 7.26
N ILE A 85 5.84 3.88 7.42
CA ILE A 85 5.83 2.58 8.11
C ILE A 85 4.92 1.59 7.36
N CYS A 86 5.28 0.30 7.40
CA CYS A 86 4.37 -0.76 6.98
C CYS A 86 3.24 -0.90 8.04
N ALA A 87 2.05 -0.40 7.68
CA ALA A 87 0.86 -0.38 8.52
C ALA A 87 0.10 -1.71 8.55
N SER A 88 0.39 -2.62 7.63
CA SER A 88 -0.20 -3.95 7.57
C SER A 88 -0.04 -4.69 8.91
N GLY A 89 -1.17 -5.05 9.51
CA GLY A 89 -1.23 -5.76 10.80
C GLY A 89 -1.00 -4.90 12.05
N LYS A 90 -0.75 -3.59 11.92
CA LYS A 90 -0.54 -2.68 13.05
C LYS A 90 -1.79 -1.87 13.37
N GLY A 91 -2.03 -1.65 14.66
CA GLY A 91 -3.05 -0.72 15.13
C GLY A 91 -2.55 0.73 15.12
N THR A 92 -3.47 1.70 15.15
CA THR A 92 -3.13 3.13 15.16
C THR A 92 -2.25 3.54 16.36
N LEU A 93 -2.48 2.96 17.54
CA LEU A 93 -1.67 3.25 18.73
C LEU A 93 -0.24 2.71 18.60
N GLU A 94 -0.06 1.54 17.98
CA GLU A 94 1.25 0.94 17.74
C GLU A 94 2.06 1.81 16.77
N ILE A 95 1.43 2.27 15.69
CA ILE A 95 2.04 3.20 14.73
C ILE A 95 2.44 4.51 15.43
N LEU A 96 1.60 5.05 16.30
CA LEU A 96 1.89 6.27 17.04
C LEU A 96 3.07 6.10 18.02
N VAL A 97 3.18 4.93 18.68
CA VAL A 97 4.32 4.61 19.54
C VAL A 97 5.61 4.52 18.73
N GLU A 98 5.59 3.83 17.60
CA GLU A 98 6.74 3.74 16.69
C GLU A 98 7.18 5.11 16.18
N LEU A 99 6.23 5.95 15.80
CA LEU A 99 6.51 7.33 15.39
C LEU A 99 7.18 8.13 16.52
N LYS A 100 6.66 8.05 17.75
CA LYS A 100 7.22 8.74 18.92
C LYS A 100 8.65 8.28 19.27
N ILE A 101 8.95 6.98 19.14
CA ILE A 101 10.27 6.41 19.43
C ILE A 101 11.30 6.84 18.39
N ASN A 102 10.90 6.92 17.12
CA ASN A 102 11.80 7.20 16.00
C ASN A 102 11.87 8.70 15.62
N CYS A 103 11.05 9.55 16.25
CA CYS A 103 11.06 11.01 16.05
C CYS A 103 12.23 11.69 16.77
#